data_AF-A0A7S2JQI4-F1
#
_entry.id   AF-A0A7S2JQI4-F1
#
_cell.length_a   1.000
_cell.length_b   1.000
_cell.length_c   1.000
_cell.angle_alpha   90.00
_cell.angle_beta   90.00
_cell.angle_gamma   90.00
#
_symmetry.space_group_name_H-M   'P 1'
#
loop_
_entity.id
_entity.type
_entity.pdbx_description
1 polymer ?
#
loop_
_entity_poly.entity_id
_entity_poly.type
_entity_poly.pdbx_seq_one_letter_code
_entity_poly.pdbx_strand_id
1 'polypeptide(L)'
;MARFCWFLGLELRRSELGRARVVIASHFRERVPDCWSSMFGSNHNWLRISRVLHCLGLCGLRDEQQALLQCLEELYQSGRARCASAMPHWRGRARQARWPSMRSRVFR
;
A
#
# COMPACT_ATOMS: atom_id res chain seq x y z
N MET A 1 4.07 -3.75 -9.10
CA MET A 1 2.89 -3.34 -8.32
C MET A 1 1.62 -4.11 -8.69
N ALA A 2 1.17 -4.09 -9.96
CA ALA A 2 -0.12 -4.67 -10.38
C ALA A 2 -0.39 -6.11 -9.87
N ARG A 3 0.57 -7.03 -10.01
CA ARG A 3 0.44 -8.42 -9.51
C ARG A 3 0.23 -8.51 -7.99
N PHE A 4 0.90 -7.63 -7.22
CA PHE A 4 0.75 -7.59 -5.78
C PHE A 4 -0.62 -7.07 -5.37
N CYS A 5 -1.12 -6.01 -6.03
CA CYS A 5 -2.50 -5.56 -5.86
C CYS A 5 -3.48 -6.69 -6.17
N TRP A 6 -3.34 -7.35 -7.32
CA TRP A 6 -4.24 -8.43 -7.74
C TRP A 6 -4.29 -9.58 -6.73
N PHE A 7 -3.14 -9.99 -6.20
CA PHE A 7 -3.04 -11.00 -5.15
C PHE A 7 -3.86 -10.63 -3.90
N LEU A 8 -3.86 -9.35 -3.51
CA LEU A 8 -4.66 -8.82 -2.40
C LEU A 8 -6.14 -8.61 -2.74
N GLY A 9 -6.58 -8.88 -3.97
CA GLY A 9 -7.94 -8.56 -4.40
C GLY A 9 -8.13 -7.07 -4.72
N LEU A 10 -7.05 -6.38 -5.08
CA LEU A 10 -7.04 -4.97 -5.48
C LEU A 10 -6.59 -4.84 -6.93
N GLU A 11 -6.83 -3.69 -7.52
CA GLU A 11 -6.42 -3.39 -8.89
C GLU A 11 -5.69 -2.05 -8.94
N LEU A 12 -4.51 -2.03 -9.57
CA LEU A 12 -3.83 -0.78 -9.89
C LEU A 12 -4.33 -0.29 -11.25
N ARG A 13 -4.97 0.87 -11.25
CA ARG A 13 -5.39 1.59 -12.45
C ARG A 13 -4.53 2.83 -12.64
N ARG A 14 -4.38 3.26 -13.89
CA ARG A 14 -3.79 4.55 -14.24
C ARG A 14 -4.84 5.38 -14.96
N SER A 15 -4.93 6.66 -14.63
CA SER A 15 -5.73 7.59 -15.44
C SER A 15 -5.04 7.87 -16.77
N GLU A 16 -5.75 8.53 -17.68
CA GLU A 16 -5.19 9.03 -18.95
C GLU A 16 -3.98 9.96 -18.72
N LEU A 17 -3.96 10.69 -17.60
CA LEU A 17 -2.84 11.53 -17.17
C LEU A 17 -1.74 10.76 -16.41
N GLY A 18 -1.77 9.43 -16.42
CA GLY A 18 -0.75 8.56 -15.81
C GLY A 18 -0.83 8.40 -14.29
N ARG A 19 -1.74 9.11 -13.60
CA ARG A 19 -1.87 9.07 -12.13
C ARG A 19 -2.33 7.69 -11.66
N ALA A 20 -1.64 7.14 -10.66
CA ALA A 20 -1.98 5.85 -10.08
C ALA A 20 -3.24 5.93 -9.19
N ARG A 21 -4.09 4.91 -9.28
CA ARG A 21 -5.23 4.68 -8.38
C ARG A 21 -5.29 3.20 -8.04
N VAL A 22 -5.41 2.87 -6.76
CA VAL A 22 -5.67 1.50 -6.33
C VAL A 22 -7.13 1.39 -5.92
N VAL A 23 -7.82 0.38 -6.45
CA VAL A 23 -9.24 0.14 -6.18
C VAL A 23 -9.46 -1.32 -5.77
N ILE A 24 -10.62 -1.58 -5.18
CA ILE A 24 -11.07 -2.94 -4.90
C ILE A 24 -11.35 -3.66 -6.22
N ALA A 25 -10.78 -4.86 -6.41
CA ALA A 25 -11.04 -5.68 -7.59
C ALA A 25 -12.32 -6.51 -7.44
N SER A 26 -12.84 -7.03 -8.55
CA SER A 26 -14.06 -7.85 -8.57
C SER A 26 -13.98 -9.09 -7.67
N HIS A 27 -12.80 -9.71 -7.59
CA HIS A 27 -12.52 -10.91 -6.79
C HIS A 27 -12.07 -10.61 -5.35
N PHE A 28 -12.22 -9.37 -4.86
CA PHE A 28 -11.76 -9.00 -3.50
C PHE A 28 -12.31 -9.92 -2.41
N ARG A 29 -13.61 -10.25 -2.48
CA ARG A 29 -14.29 -11.09 -1.48
C ARG A 29 -13.66 -12.48 -1.38
N GLU A 30 -13.24 -13.05 -2.50
CA GLU A 30 -12.56 -14.35 -2.55
C GLU A 30 -11.17 -14.29 -1.91
N ARG A 31 -10.53 -13.12 -1.89
CA ARG A 31 -9.21 -12.92 -1.26
C ARG A 31 -9.30 -12.61 0.23
N VAL A 32 -10.48 -12.28 0.78
CA VAL A 32 -10.63 -11.91 2.20
C VAL A 32 -10.11 -13.02 3.15
N PRO A 33 -10.51 -14.30 3.01
CA PRO A 33 -10.05 -15.36 3.90
C PRO A 33 -8.52 -15.50 3.94
N ASP A 34 -7.87 -15.39 2.78
CA ASP A 34 -6.43 -15.63 2.62
C ASP A 34 -5.56 -14.40 2.94
N CYS A 35 -6.06 -13.21 2.59
CA CYS A 35 -5.26 -11.99 2.55
C CYS A 35 -5.59 -11.01 3.67
N TRP A 36 -6.82 -10.98 4.14
CA TRP A 36 -7.34 -9.92 5.00
C TRP A 36 -7.84 -10.42 6.36
N SER A 37 -8.19 -11.69 6.46
CA SER A 37 -8.52 -12.35 7.72
C SER A 37 -7.26 -12.85 8.43
N SER A 38 -7.32 -12.90 9.76
CA SER A 38 -6.37 -13.68 10.55
C SER A 38 -7.17 -14.67 11.38
N MET A 39 -6.94 -15.96 11.14
CA MET A 39 -7.62 -17.03 11.88
C MET A 39 -6.82 -17.45 13.11
N PHE A 40 -5.48 -17.32 13.09
CA PHE A 40 -4.59 -17.82 14.15
C PHE A 40 -3.31 -16.96 14.35
N GLY A 41 -3.43 -15.63 14.43
CA GLY A 41 -2.31 -14.76 14.86
C GLY A 41 -2.04 -13.52 14.01
N SER A 42 -0.77 -13.26 13.67
CA SER A 42 -0.35 -12.10 12.88
C SER A 42 -0.55 -12.33 11.38
N ASN A 43 -1.19 -11.40 10.68
CA ASN A 43 -1.37 -11.49 9.23
C ASN A 43 -0.09 -11.02 8.51
N HIS A 44 0.65 -11.97 7.93
CA HIS A 44 1.90 -11.70 7.20
C HIS A 44 1.74 -10.71 6.04
N ASN A 45 0.55 -10.59 5.45
CA ASN A 45 0.32 -9.62 4.39
C ASN A 45 0.40 -8.19 4.91
N TRP A 46 0.14 -7.95 6.20
CA TRP A 46 0.35 -6.62 6.78
C TRP A 46 1.83 -6.21 6.79
N LEU A 47 2.74 -7.16 7.01
CA LEU A 47 4.18 -6.93 6.92
C LEU A 47 4.62 -6.73 5.46
N ARG A 48 4.05 -7.50 4.52
CA ARG A 48 4.32 -7.36 3.09
C ARG A 48 3.88 -5.98 2.58
N ILE A 49 2.67 -5.54 2.94
CA ILE A 49 2.15 -4.21 2.62
C ILE A 49 3.06 -3.12 3.19
N SER A 50 3.51 -3.26 4.45
CA SER A 50 4.46 -2.32 5.07
C SER A 50 5.75 -2.16 4.26
N ARG A 51 6.32 -3.28 3.79
CA ARG A 51 7.53 -3.29 2.97
C ARG A 51 7.27 -2.66 1.59
N VAL A 52 6.15 -2.99 0.95
CA VAL A 52 5.78 -2.40 -0.35
C VAL A 52 5.61 -0.89 -0.24
N LEU A 53 4.87 -0.39 0.75
CA LEU A 53 4.73 1.05 0.99
C LEU A 53 6.09 1.74 1.16
N HIS A 54 7.01 1.11 1.90
CA HIS A 54 8.35 1.65 2.07
C HIS A 54 9.15 1.67 0.76
N CYS A 55 9.19 0.55 0.03
CA CYS A 55 9.94 0.45 -1.22
C CYS A 55 9.45 1.41 -2.30
N LEU A 56 8.13 1.63 -2.43
CA LEU A 56 7.59 2.60 -3.39
C LEU A 56 8.14 4.00 -3.14
N GLY A 57 8.17 4.42 -1.88
CA GLY A 57 8.73 5.72 -1.53
C GLY A 57 10.23 5.79 -1.81
N LEU A 58 11.00 4.74 -1.50
CA LEU A 58 12.45 4.71 -1.80
C LEU A 58 12.72 4.79 -3.31
N CYS A 59 11.89 4.15 -4.13
CA CYS A 59 12.00 4.17 -5.59
C CYS A 59 11.41 5.44 -6.24
N GLY A 60 10.94 6.41 -5.46
CA GLY A 60 10.32 7.64 -6.00
C GLY A 60 8.92 7.45 -6.59
N LEU A 61 8.31 6.27 -6.44
CA LEU A 61 6.95 5.93 -6.91
C LEU A 61 5.89 6.45 -5.93
N ARG A 62 5.80 7.79 -5.83
CA ARG A 62 4.96 8.49 -4.85
C ARG A 62 3.48 8.31 -5.10
N ASP A 63 3.07 8.38 -6.35
CA ASP A 63 1.66 8.27 -6.73
C ASP A 63 1.12 6.88 -6.37
N GLU A 64 1.88 5.82 -6.66
CA GLU A 64 1.51 4.45 -6.29
C GLU A 64 1.52 4.24 -4.78
N GLN A 65 2.47 4.86 -4.06
CA GLN A 65 2.54 4.80 -2.60
C GLN A 65 1.29 5.42 -1.98
N GLN A 66 0.92 6.62 -2.43
CA GLN A 66 -0.24 7.34 -1.93
C GLN A 66 -1.54 6.62 -2.31
N ALA A 67 -1.66 6.17 -3.56
CA ALA A 67 -2.82 5.43 -4.03
C ALA A 67 -3.05 4.14 -3.25
N LEU A 68 -1.98 3.38 -2.96
CA LEU A 68 -2.08 2.18 -2.13
C LEU A 68 -2.48 2.52 -0.70
N LEU A 69 -1.83 3.51 -0.07
CA LEU A 69 -2.16 3.90 1.30
C LEU A 69 -3.63 4.36 1.43
N GLN A 70 -4.10 5.19 0.50
CA GLN A 70 -5.47 5.67 0.49
C GLN A 70 -6.48 4.50 0.39
N CYS A 71 -6.25 3.56 -0.53
CA CYS A 71 -7.10 2.38 -0.65
C CYS A 71 -7.13 1.55 0.65
N LEU A 72 -6.00 1.41 1.35
CA LEU A 72 -5.92 0.70 2.63
C LEU A 72 -6.72 1.41 3.73
N GLU A 73 -6.69 2.75 3.75
CA GLU A 73 -7.48 3.55 4.69
C GLU A 73 -8.98 3.43 4.41
N GLU A 74 -9.39 3.44 3.14
CA GLU A 74 -10.80 3.23 2.74
C GLU A 74 -11.30 1.83 3.13
N LEU A 75 -10.48 0.78 2.94
CA LEU A 75 -10.80 -0.58 3.36
C LEU A 75 -10.98 -0.69 4.88
N TYR A 76 -10.15 0.00 5.65
CA TYR A 76 -10.27 0.07 7.10
C TYR A 76 -11.53 0.83 7.54
N GLN A 77 -11.74 2.03 7.02
CA GLN A 77 -12.88 2.90 7.38
C GLN A 77 -14.23 2.25 7.01
N SER A 78 -14.30 1.55 5.89
CA SER A 78 -15.51 0.87 5.45
C SER A 78 -15.74 -0.49 6.13
N GLY A 79 -14.87 -0.93 7.04
CA GLY A 79 -14.97 -2.22 7.72
C GLY A 79 -14.72 -3.44 6.83
N ARG A 80 -14.31 -3.24 5.57
CA ARG A 80 -14.02 -4.33 4.62
C ARG A 80 -12.76 -5.11 4.96
N ALA A 81 -11.85 -4.51 5.74
CA ALA A 81 -10.66 -5.18 6.26
C ALA A 81 -10.41 -4.85 7.73
N ARG A 82 -10.28 -5.88 8.58
CA ARG A 82 -9.98 -5.75 10.02
C ARG A 82 -8.49 -5.54 10.26
N CYS A 83 -7.96 -4.40 9.84
CA CYS A 83 -6.52 -4.09 9.83
C CYS A 83 -6.13 -2.89 10.72
N ALA A 84 -6.92 -2.63 11.78
CA ALA A 84 -6.73 -1.49 12.69
C ALA A 84 -5.29 -1.41 13.25
N SER A 85 -4.73 -2.55 13.68
CA SER A 85 -3.39 -2.63 14.24
C SER A 85 -2.28 -2.33 13.23
N ALA A 86 -2.53 -2.53 11.93
CA ALA A 86 -1.56 -2.29 10.87
C ALA A 86 -1.52 -0.83 10.40
N MET A 87 -2.62 -0.07 10.56
CA MET A 87 -2.76 1.31 10.09
C MET A 87 -1.61 2.25 10.51
N PRO A 88 -1.22 2.32 11.81
CA PRO A 88 -0.14 3.23 12.23
C PRO A 88 1.19 2.89 11.56
N HIS A 89 1.47 1.60 11.35
CA HIS A 89 2.70 1.13 10.72
C HIS A 89 2.73 1.48 9.23
N TRP A 90 1.61 1.25 8.51
CA TRP A 90 1.51 1.58 7.09
C TRP A 90 1.67 3.08 6.84
N ARG A 91 0.98 3.92 7.61
CA ARG A 91 1.16 5.39 7.58
C ARG A 91 2.60 5.79 7.88
N GLY A 92 3.21 5.17 8.91
CA GLY A 92 4.60 5.41 9.29
C GLY A 92 5.59 5.11 8.15
N ARG A 93 5.47 3.93 7.53
CA ARG A 93 6.34 3.49 6.44
C ARG A 93 6.21 4.34 5.19
N ALA A 94 4.99 4.76 4.85
CA ALA A 94 4.76 5.67 3.72
C ALA A 94 5.46 7.02 3.92
N ARG A 95 5.37 7.60 5.13
CA ARG A 95 6.01 8.89 5.46
C ARG A 95 7.54 8.84 5.49
N GLN A 96 8.12 7.78 6.06
CA GLN A 96 9.58 7.67 6.25
C GLN A 96 10.33 7.40 4.95
N ALA A 97 9.68 6.79 3.96
CA ALA A 97 10.31 6.41 2.70
C ALA A 97 10.52 7.60 1.75
N ARG A 98 10.96 8.75 2.27
CA ARG A 98 11.35 9.89 1.45
C ARG A 98 12.82 9.74 1.12
N TRP A 99 13.14 9.66 -0.17
CA TRP A 99 14.54 9.86 -0.58
C TRP A 99 14.94 11.22 -0.02
N PRO A 100 16.02 11.32 0.80
CA PRO A 100 16.53 12.62 1.18
C PRO A 100 16.81 13.32 -0.14
N SER A 101 16.09 14.41 -0.46
CA SER A 101 16.39 15.20 -1.64
C SER A 101 17.90 15.36 -1.66
N MET A 102 18.56 15.03 -2.77
CA MET A 102 19.99 15.29 -2.95
C MET A 102 20.21 16.73 -2.47
N ARG A 103 20.72 16.88 -1.24
CA ARG A 103 21.36 18.11 -0.84
C ARG A 103 22.57 18.12 -1.74
N SER A 104 22.52 18.97 -2.75
CA SER A 104 23.65 19.31 -3.59
C SER A 104 24.84 19.45 -2.66
N ARG A 105 25.71 18.44 -2.64
CA ARG A 105 27.06 18.63 -2.12
C ARG A 105 27.68 19.55 -3.15
N VAL A 106 27.56 20.84 -2.89
CA VAL A 106 28.45 21.84 -3.45
C VAL A 106 29.84 21.36 -3.04
N PHE A 107 30.55 20.72 -3.96
CA PHE A 107 31.99 20.60 -3.86
C PHE A 107 32.51 22.04 -3.86
N ARG A 108 33.02 22.46 -2.72
CA ARG A 108 33.98 23.57 -2.62
C ARG A 108 35.37 22.98 -2.67
#